data_AF-A0A953PDA9-F1
#
_entry.id   AF-A0A953PDA9-F1
#
_cell.length_a   1.000
_cell.length_b   1.000
_cell.length_c   1.000
_cell.angle_alpha   90.00
_cell.angle_beta   90.00
_cell.angle_gamma   90.00
#
_symmetry.space_group_name_H-M   'P 1'
#
loop_
_entity.id
_entity.type
_entity.pdbx_description
1 polymer ?
#
loop_
_entity_poly.entity_id
_entity_poly.type
_entity_poly.pdbx_seq_one_letter_code
_entity_poly.pdbx_strand_id
1 'polypeptide(L)' 'MRTKKFTSHSMTGDLLRVLVCPPRNAAWDRAEKLAAWRDLGFQRLPEFAIAQSQHDILCRLLSEAGAEVICLP' A
#
# COMPACT_ATOMS: atom_id res chain seq x y z
N MET A 1 -20.49 -13.80 -15.59
CA MET A 1 -19.93 -13.66 -14.22
C MET A 1 -20.49 -12.39 -13.60
N ARG A 2 -21.06 -12.44 -12.39
CA ARG A 2 -21.50 -11.23 -11.66
C ARG A 2 -20.28 -10.59 -11.01
N THR A 3 -19.98 -9.33 -11.35
CA THR A 3 -18.94 -8.55 -10.67
C THR A 3 -19.37 -8.31 -9.22
N LYS A 4 -18.56 -8.78 -8.25
CA LYS A 4 -18.80 -8.52 -6.83
C LYS A 4 -18.59 -7.01 -6.59
N LYS A 5 -19.60 -6.31 -6.06
CA LYS A 5 -19.51 -4.88 -5.73
C LYS A 5 -18.98 -4.72 -4.31
N PHE A 6 -18.05 -3.79 -4.12
CA PHE A 6 -17.45 -3.47 -2.82
C PHE A 6 -17.72 -2.01 -2.48
N THR A 7 -18.06 -1.74 -1.22
CA THR A 7 -18.36 -0.41 -0.67
C THR A 7 -17.90 -0.35 0.79
N SER A 8 -17.64 0.84 1.32
CA SER A 8 -17.27 1.04 2.72
C SER A 8 -18.47 1.56 3.52
N HIS A 9 -19.10 0.70 4.32
CA HIS A 9 -20.22 1.07 5.19
C HIS A 9 -19.84 1.16 6.68
N SER A 10 -18.63 0.72 7.04
CA SER A 10 -18.10 0.75 8.40
C SER A 10 -16.58 0.87 8.37
N MET A 11 -16.00 1.42 9.43
CA MET A 11 -14.56 1.50 9.66
C MET A 11 -14.03 0.29 10.48
N THR A 12 -14.91 -0.55 11.02
CA THR A 12 -14.55 -1.67 11.92
C THR A 12 -15.17 -3.01 11.52
N GLY A 13 -15.99 -3.03 10.47
CA GLY A 13 -16.52 -4.28 9.93
C GLY A 13 -15.45 -5.07 9.17
N ASP A 14 -15.79 -6.29 8.76
CA ASP A 14 -14.89 -7.16 8.00
C ASP A 14 -14.37 -6.49 6.72
N LEU A 15 -13.06 -6.46 6.56
CA LEU A 15 -12.40 -5.89 5.39
C LEU A 15 -12.41 -6.90 4.25
N LEU A 16 -13.27 -6.70 3.25
CA LEU A 16 -13.40 -7.64 2.14
C LEU A 16 -12.41 -7.39 0.99
N ARG A 17 -12.07 -6.11 0.74
CA ARG A 17 -11.13 -5.71 -0.31
C ARG A 17 -10.48 -4.39 0.04
N VAL A 18 -9.20 -4.26 -0.27
CA VAL A 18 -8.41 -3.04 -0.04
C VAL A 18 -7.53 -2.73 -1.24
N LEU A 19 -7.41 -1.44 -1.55
CA LEU A 19 -6.48 -0.92 -2.55
C LEU A 19 -5.24 -0.39 -1.82
N VAL A 20 -4.06 -0.85 -2.21
CA VAL A 20 -2.77 -0.44 -1.65
C VAL A 20 -1.84 0.06 -2.77
N CYS A 21 -0.82 0.83 -2.40
CA CYS A 21 0.20 1.31 -3.32
C CYS A 21 1.59 0.87 -2.82
N PRO A 22 2.20 -0.15 -3.43
CA PRO A 22 3.54 -0.59 -3.05
C PRO A 22 4.58 0.54 -3.21
N PRO A 23 5.59 0.65 -2.32
CA PRO A 23 6.66 1.63 -2.45
C PRO A 23 7.35 1.63 -3.83
N ARG A 24 7.54 0.44 -4.43
CA ARG A 24 8.05 0.28 -5.80
C ARG A 24 7.17 0.95 -6.86
N ASN A 25 5.85 0.90 -6.72
CA ASN A 25 4.90 1.46 -7.68
C ASN A 25 4.76 2.98 -7.45
N ALA A 26 4.92 3.41 -6.21
CA ALA A 26 5.05 4.82 -5.84
C ALA A 26 6.44 5.44 -6.20
N ALA A 27 7.35 4.65 -6.78
CA ALA A 27 8.67 5.07 -7.24
C ALA A 27 9.59 5.65 -6.15
N TRP A 28 9.52 5.10 -4.93
CA TRP A 28 10.31 5.57 -3.78
C TRP A 28 11.82 5.34 -3.93
N ASP A 29 12.23 4.45 -4.82
CA ASP A 29 13.63 4.15 -5.13
C ASP A 29 14.25 5.10 -6.17
N ARG A 30 13.45 5.96 -6.80
CA ARG A 30 13.96 6.91 -7.81
C ARG A 30 14.70 8.07 -7.15
N ALA A 31 15.85 8.41 -7.72
CA ALA A 31 16.71 9.50 -7.25
C ALA A 31 15.96 10.84 -7.13
N GLU A 32 15.04 11.14 -8.04
CA GLU A 32 14.21 12.35 -8.01
C GLU A 32 13.31 12.43 -6.77
N LYS A 33 12.71 11.31 -6.36
CA LYS A 33 11.85 11.21 -5.18
C LYS A 33 12.67 11.22 -3.89
N LEU A 34 13.81 10.54 -3.90
CA LEU A 34 14.77 10.56 -2.80
C LEU A 34 15.34 11.96 -2.57
N ALA A 35 15.61 12.74 -3.62
CA ALA A 35 16.09 14.12 -3.50
C ALA A 35 14.99 15.06 -2.95
N ALA A 36 13.74 14.86 -3.37
CA ALA A 36 12.59 15.68 -2.98
C ALA A 36 11.84 15.18 -1.73
N TRP A 37 12.42 14.28 -0.92
CA TRP A 37 11.71 13.61 0.17
C TRP A 37 11.03 14.57 1.17
N ARG A 38 11.66 15.71 1.46
CA ARG A 38 11.12 16.74 2.37
C ARG A 38 9.89 17.41 1.77
N ASP A 39 9.96 17.76 0.48
CA ASP A 39 8.88 18.43 -0.24
C ASP A 39 7.70 17.50 -0.48
N LEU A 40 7.96 16.18 -0.53
CA LEU A 40 6.95 15.13 -0.57
C LEU A 40 6.31 14.87 0.82
N GLY A 41 6.70 15.61 1.86
CA GLY A 41 6.10 15.54 3.20
C GLY A 41 6.64 14.42 4.10
N PHE A 42 7.73 13.75 3.71
CA PHE A 42 8.35 12.76 4.58
C PHE A 42 9.13 13.45 5.71
N GLN A 43 9.04 12.89 6.93
CA GLN A 43 9.79 13.40 8.10
C GLN A 43 11.26 12.97 8.08
N ARG A 44 11.57 11.85 7.41
CA ARG A 44 12.92 11.31 7.21
C ARG A 44 13.02 10.72 5.81
N LEU A 45 14.24 10.62 5.30
CA LEU A 45 14.50 9.94 4.03
C LEU A 45 13.99 8.49 4.12
N PRO A 46 13.09 8.04 3.23
CA PRO A 46 12.59 6.67 3.26
C PRO A 46 13.69 5.67 2.87
N GLU A 47 13.84 4.62 3.67
CA GLU A 47 14.67 3.48 3.32
C GLU A 47 13.85 2.48 2.48
N PHE A 48 14.03 2.53 1.16
CA PHE A 48 13.20 1.79 0.20
C PHE A 48 13.08 0.30 0.50
N ALA A 49 14.20 -0.38 0.73
CA ALA A 49 14.20 -1.83 0.95
C ALA A 49 13.40 -2.22 2.20
N ILE A 50 13.50 -1.43 3.27
CA ILE A 50 12.76 -1.64 4.51
C ILE A 50 11.28 -1.36 4.29
N ALA A 51 10.93 -0.23 3.67
CA ALA A 51 9.54 0.12 3.38
C ALA A 51 8.85 -0.93 2.49
N GLN A 52 9.56 -1.45 1.48
CA GLN A 52 9.06 -2.49 0.59
C GLN A 52 8.79 -3.79 1.36
N SER A 53 9.74 -4.24 2.18
CA SER A 53 9.57 -5.46 3.00
C SER A 53 8.39 -5.32 3.98
N GLN A 54 8.26 -4.18 4.65
CA GLN A 54 7.15 -3.91 5.57
C GLN A 54 5.80 -3.90 4.84
N HIS A 55 5.73 -3.30 3.66
CA HIS A 55 4.54 -3.30 2.82
C HIS A 55 4.13 -4.72 2.41
N ASP A 56 5.10 -5.56 2.03
CA ASP A 56 4.83 -6.95 1.63
C ASP A 56 4.31 -7.79 2.82
N ILE A 57 4.83 -7.55 4.04
CA ILE A 57 4.30 -8.15 5.28
C ILE A 57 2.85 -7.71 5.51
N LEU A 58 2.55 -6.42 5.39
CA LEU A 58 1.19 -5.89 5.55
C LEU A 58 0.21 -6.54 4.56
N CYS A 59 0.59 -6.63 3.27
CA CYS A 59 -0.25 -7.25 2.24
C CYS A 59 -0.53 -8.73 2.53
N ARG A 60 0.48 -9.44 3.04
CA ARG A 60 0.33 -10.83 3.46
C ARG A 60 -0.65 -10.95 4.63
N LEU A 61 -0.51 -10.14 5.67
CA LEU A 61 -1.42 -10.13 6.82
C LEU A 61 -2.86 -9.84 6.41
N LEU A 62 -3.08 -8.87 5.52
CA LEU A 62 -4.42 -8.54 4.99
C LEU A 62 -5.03 -9.72 4.22
N SER A 63 -4.21 -10.36 3.37
CA SER A 63 -4.65 -11.51 2.57
C SER A 63 -4.96 -12.73 3.44
N GLU A 64 -4.12 -13.01 4.45
CA GLU A 64 -4.32 -14.08 5.43
C GLU A 64 -5.56 -13.84 6.31
N ALA A 65 -5.90 -12.57 6.59
CA ALA A 65 -7.13 -12.19 7.26
C ALA A 65 -8.39 -12.30 6.36
N GLY A 66 -8.24 -12.66 5.08
CA GLY A 66 -9.33 -12.88 4.12
C GLY A 66 -9.68 -11.66 3.26
N ALA A 67 -8.92 -10.57 3.34
CA ALA A 67 -9.13 -9.40 2.51
C ALA A 67 -8.49 -9.58 1.11
N GLU A 68 -9.18 -9.17 0.07
CA GLU A 68 -8.59 -9.09 -1.27
C GLU A 68 -7.70 -7.85 -1.40
N VAL A 69 -6.39 -8.04 -1.63
CA VAL A 69 -5.43 -6.95 -1.79
C VAL A 69 -5.22 -6.63 -3.27
N ILE A 70 -5.56 -5.40 -3.66
CA ILE A 70 -5.32 -4.86 -5.01
C ILE A 70 -4.21 -3.83 -4.94
N CYS A 71 -3.21 -3.94 -5.81
CA CYS A 71 -2.14 -2.95 -5.92
C CYS A 71 -2.47 -1.93 -7.01
N LEU A 72 -2.29 -0.64 -6.73
CA LEU A 72 -2.17 0.38 -7.77
C LEU A 72 -0.96 0.06 -8.66
N PRO A 73 -1.05 0.29 -9.99
CA PRO A 73 0.06 0.07 -10.91
C PRO A 73 1.24 1.00 -10.62
#